data_AF-F7NML8-F1
#
_entry.id   AF-F7NML8-F1
#
_cell.length_a   1.000
_cell.length_b   1.000
_cell.length_c   1.000
_cell.angle_alpha   90.00
_cell.angle_beta   90.00
_cell.angle_gamma   90.00
#
_symmetry.space_group_name_H-M   'P 1'
#
loop_
_entity.id
_entity.type
_entity.pdbx_description
1 polymer ?
#
loop_
_entity_poly.entity_id
_entity_poly.type
_entity_poly.pdbx_seq_one_letter_code
_entity_poly.pdbx_strand_id
1 'polypeptide(L)'
;MQDNTQDQILTDVSQITRKNVMVIGIAIMAFALLLALSLYKWFFSNIRQPIEVFFHLMFISVLLERAQAQYIVEMDQTVLRFRKKSLLGRAKHEVPYHNILGIYRYHPQLLGVIKFRRTYRMNSSLDNRIVWVLAYETMGDKGKKENRRIFFKASEPILAALAEKLPTRVKISEQQVVMEALQRDPNWGKE
;
A
#
# COMPACT_ATOMS: atom_id res chain seq x y z
N MET A 1 30.37 25.07 16.69
CA MET A 1 30.09 24.58 15.33
C MET A 1 30.01 23.07 15.36
N GLN A 2 28.79 22.55 15.54
CA GLN A 2 28.36 21.20 15.18
C GLN A 2 26.84 21.33 15.12
N ASP A 3 26.37 21.71 13.94
CA ASP A 3 24.95 21.79 13.60
C ASP A 3 24.42 20.35 13.58
N ASN A 4 23.76 19.99 14.67
CA ASN A 4 23.07 18.73 14.81
C ASN A 4 21.68 18.89 14.19
N THR A 5 21.63 19.05 12.86
CA THR A 5 20.39 18.97 12.12
C THR A 5 19.98 17.50 12.13
N GLN A 6 19.31 17.08 13.19
CA GLN A 6 18.46 15.90 13.10
C GLN A 6 17.41 16.22 12.03
N ASP A 7 17.68 15.77 10.81
CA ASP A 7 16.68 15.68 9.76
C ASP A 7 15.49 14.94 10.37
N GLN A 8 14.42 15.69 10.63
CA GLN A 8 13.19 15.12 11.16
C GLN A 8 12.58 14.23 10.06
N ILE A 9 13.02 12.97 10.02
CA ILE A 9 12.40 11.95 9.19
C ILE A 9 11.03 11.71 9.79
N LEU A 10 10.02 12.38 9.23
CA LEU A 10 8.65 12.22 9.67
C LEU A 10 8.16 10.86 9.16
N THR A 11 8.06 9.90 10.08
CA THR A 11 7.64 8.53 9.78
C THR A 11 6.22 8.28 10.26
N ASP A 12 5.37 7.75 9.38
CA ASP A 12 4.06 7.22 9.76
C ASP A 12 4.03 5.73 9.50
N VAL A 13 3.58 4.99 10.51
CA VAL A 13 3.45 3.54 10.47
C VAL A 13 1.97 3.22 10.32
N SER A 14 1.65 2.18 9.55
CA SER A 14 0.29 1.67 9.42
C SER A 14 -0.35 1.42 10.79
N GLN A 15 -1.50 2.04 11.03
CA GLN A 15 -2.23 1.93 12.29
C GLN A 15 -3.19 0.74 12.21
N ILE A 16 -2.80 -0.38 12.81
CA ILE A 16 -3.63 -1.59 12.82
C ILE A 16 -4.77 -1.41 13.82
N THR A 17 -6.01 -1.49 13.34
CA THR A 17 -7.19 -1.30 14.19
C THR A 17 -7.48 -2.58 14.99
N ARG A 18 -7.75 -2.46 16.31
CA ARG A 18 -8.07 -3.61 17.20
C ARG A 18 -9.21 -4.48 16.67
N LYS A 19 -10.25 -3.86 16.10
CA LYS A 19 -11.39 -4.57 15.48
C LYS A 19 -10.93 -5.48 14.34
N ASN A 20 -10.03 -5.02 13.49
CA ASN A 20 -9.52 -5.78 12.34
C ASN A 20 -8.60 -6.93 12.78
N VAL A 21 -7.81 -6.73 13.85
CA VAL A 21 -7.04 -7.81 14.49
C VAL A 21 -7.95 -8.86 15.08
N MET A 22 -9.02 -8.46 15.75
CA MET A 22 -9.99 -9.37 16.33
C MET A 22 -10.68 -10.22 15.26
N VAL A 23 -11.10 -9.62 14.14
CA VAL A 23 -11.69 -10.35 13.01
C VAL A 23 -10.71 -11.37 12.43
N ILE A 24 -9.45 -10.98 12.21
CA ILE A 24 -8.42 -11.91 11.74
C ILE A 24 -8.18 -13.03 12.77
N GLY A 25 -8.11 -12.70 14.06
CA GLY A 25 -7.91 -13.69 15.13
C GLY A 25 -9.04 -14.72 15.17
N ILE A 26 -10.29 -14.28 15.05
CA ILE A 26 -11.46 -15.17 14.97
C ILE A 26 -11.39 -16.05 13.72
N ALA A 27 -11.02 -15.49 12.57
CA ALA A 27 -10.87 -16.26 11.33
C ALA A 27 -9.77 -17.34 11.45
N ILE A 28 -8.61 -16.99 12.02
CA ILE A 28 -7.53 -17.96 12.27
C ILE A 28 -8.00 -19.06 13.22
N MET A 29 -8.71 -18.71 14.29
CA MET A 29 -9.26 -19.68 15.24
C MET A 29 -10.25 -20.64 14.57
N ALA A 30 -11.15 -20.12 13.72
CA ALA A 30 -12.11 -20.94 12.99
C ALA A 30 -11.41 -21.93 12.03
N PHE A 31 -10.43 -21.46 11.25
CA PHE A 31 -9.65 -22.35 10.37
C PHE A 31 -8.79 -23.35 11.15
N ALA A 32 -8.25 -22.97 12.31
CA ALA A 32 -7.52 -23.89 13.17
C ALA A 32 -8.42 -24.99 13.75
N LEU A 33 -9.66 -24.66 14.11
CA LEU A 33 -10.64 -25.65 14.57
C LEU A 33 -11.04 -26.61 13.44
N LEU A 34 -11.29 -26.10 12.23
CA LEU A 34 -11.57 -26.94 11.07
C LEU A 34 -10.37 -27.83 10.68
N LEU A 35 -9.15 -27.31 10.80
CA LEU A 35 -7.92 -28.09 10.62
C LEU A 35 -7.83 -29.21 11.67
N ALA A 36 -8.11 -28.92 12.94
CA ALA A 36 -8.12 -29.92 14.01
C ALA A 36 -9.17 -31.01 13.76
N LEU A 37 -10.37 -30.65 13.31
CA LEU A 37 -11.41 -31.62 12.91
C LEU A 37 -10.98 -32.47 11.71
N SER A 38 -10.32 -31.86 10.72
CA SER A 38 -9.79 -32.57 9.55
C SER A 38 -8.71 -33.58 9.95
N LEU A 39 -7.81 -33.20 10.86
CA LEU A 39 -6.79 -34.09 11.42
C LEU A 39 -7.42 -35.20 12.28
N TYR A 40 -8.44 -34.88 13.07
CA TYR A 40 -9.18 -35.86 13.86
C TYR A 40 -9.80 -36.95 12.97
N LYS A 41 -10.50 -36.57 11.88
CA LYS A 41 -11.03 -37.52 10.89
C LYS A 41 -9.95 -38.39 10.27
N TRP A 42 -8.78 -37.82 10.01
CA TRP A 42 -7.65 -38.55 9.43
C TRP A 42 -7.15 -39.64 10.37
N PHE A 43 -6.89 -39.32 11.65
CA PHE A 43 -6.30 -40.26 12.59
C PHE A 43 -7.29 -41.28 13.15
N PHE A 44 -8.54 -40.86 13.45
CA PHE A 44 -9.52 -41.73 14.12
C PHE A 44 -10.46 -42.43 13.14
N SER A 45 -10.85 -41.79 12.04
CA SER A 45 -11.80 -42.33 11.06
C SER A 45 -11.13 -42.88 9.80
N ASN A 46 -9.80 -42.74 9.67
CA ASN A 46 -8.99 -43.14 8.52
C ASN A 46 -9.46 -42.54 7.17
N ILE A 47 -10.24 -41.45 7.21
CA ILE A 47 -10.69 -40.69 6.04
C ILE A 47 -9.58 -39.70 5.70
N ARG A 48 -8.85 -39.95 4.62
CA ARG A 48 -7.71 -39.13 4.22
C ARG A 48 -8.12 -38.07 3.20
N GLN A 49 -8.17 -36.81 3.63
CA GLN A 49 -8.49 -35.66 2.79
C GLN A 49 -7.30 -34.67 2.78
N PRO A 50 -6.19 -35.00 2.08
CA PRO A 50 -4.98 -34.18 2.08
C PRO A 50 -5.19 -32.78 1.49
N ILE A 51 -6.08 -32.67 0.51
CA ILE A 51 -6.43 -31.39 -0.13
C ILE A 51 -7.08 -30.43 0.87
N GLU A 52 -7.96 -30.93 1.73
CA GLU A 52 -8.65 -30.12 2.73
C GLU A 52 -7.64 -29.56 3.74
N VAL A 53 -6.79 -30.42 4.32
CA VAL A 53 -5.72 -30.01 5.25
C VAL A 53 -4.80 -28.96 4.62
N PHE A 54 -4.43 -29.15 3.35
CA PHE A 54 -3.60 -28.19 2.61
C PHE A 54 -4.26 -26.81 2.51
N PHE A 55 -5.53 -26.73 2.13
CA PHE A 55 -6.24 -25.45 2.03
C PHE A 55 -6.35 -24.73 3.38
N HIS A 56 -6.61 -25.47 4.46
CA HIS A 56 -6.67 -24.89 5.80
C HIS A 56 -5.33 -24.28 6.22
N LEU A 57 -4.23 -25.01 6.01
CA LEU A 57 -2.88 -24.50 6.27
C LEU A 57 -2.56 -23.29 5.39
N MET A 58 -2.96 -23.31 4.12
CA MET A 58 -2.77 -22.19 3.21
C MET A 58 -3.52 -20.94 3.70
N PHE A 59 -4.79 -21.06 4.09
CA PHE A 59 -5.58 -19.93 4.58
C PHE A 59 -5.02 -19.34 5.86
N ILE A 60 -4.64 -20.17 6.83
CA ILE A 60 -4.00 -19.72 8.07
C ILE A 60 -2.71 -18.95 7.75
N SER A 61 -1.88 -19.50 6.86
CA SER A 61 -0.61 -18.88 6.45
C SER A 61 -0.82 -17.50 5.79
N VAL A 62 -1.79 -17.40 4.87
CA VAL A 62 -2.14 -16.14 4.19
C VAL A 62 -2.70 -15.10 5.19
N LEU A 63 -3.53 -15.54 6.13
CA LEU A 63 -4.07 -14.65 7.17
C LEU A 63 -2.97 -14.13 8.10
N LEU A 64 -2.02 -14.98 8.48
CA LEU A 64 -0.85 -14.59 9.28
C LEU A 64 0.04 -13.58 8.55
N GLU A 65 0.32 -13.81 7.26
CA GLU A 65 1.08 -12.85 6.47
C GLU A 65 0.37 -11.49 6.41
N ARG A 66 -0.93 -11.50 6.16
CA ARG A 66 -1.74 -10.28 6.09
C ARG A 66 -1.82 -9.55 7.43
N ALA A 67 -1.80 -10.28 8.54
CA ALA A 67 -1.79 -9.73 9.90
C ALA A 67 -0.50 -8.98 10.23
N GLN A 68 0.64 -9.48 9.76
CA GLN A 68 1.96 -8.95 10.11
C GLN A 68 2.51 -7.90 9.13
N ALA A 69 1.87 -7.72 7.97
CA ALA A 69 2.30 -6.74 6.98
C ALA A 69 2.20 -5.30 7.52
N GLN A 70 3.36 -4.69 7.77
CA GLN A 70 3.50 -3.29 8.17
C GLN A 70 3.93 -2.43 6.98
N TYR A 71 3.34 -1.26 6.88
CA TYR A 71 3.65 -0.27 5.85
C TYR A 71 4.12 1.01 6.54
N ILE A 72 5.29 1.49 6.15
CA ILE A 72 5.93 2.67 6.70
C ILE A 72 6.07 3.69 5.58
N VAL A 73 5.58 4.90 5.83
CA VAL A 73 5.79 6.06 4.97
C VAL A 73 6.82 6.93 5.67
N GLU A 74 7.97 7.11 5.04
CA GLU A 74 9.05 7.97 5.54
C GLU A 74 9.17 9.17 4.60
N MET A 75 9.03 10.36 5.17
CA MET A 75 9.23 11.60 4.42
C MET A 75 10.66 12.08 4.64
N ASP A 76 11.48 12.04 3.60
CA ASP A 76 12.86 12.57 3.61
C ASP A 76 12.88 14.00 3.05
N GLN A 77 14.03 14.68 3.06
CA GLN A 77 14.21 16.02 2.50
C GLN A 77 13.92 16.08 0.98
N THR A 78 14.35 15.06 0.23
CA THR A 78 14.32 15.05 -1.25
C THR A 78 13.44 13.95 -1.87
N VAL A 79 13.10 12.92 -1.10
CA VAL A 79 12.35 11.74 -1.56
C VAL A 79 11.26 11.34 -0.56
N LEU A 80 10.17 10.80 -1.08
CA LEU A 80 9.15 10.09 -0.30
C LEU A 80 9.43 8.59 -0.40
N ARG A 81 9.68 7.94 0.75
CA ARG A 81 9.98 6.51 0.80
C ARG A 81 8.79 5.71 1.35
N PHE A 82 8.41 4.67 0.64
CA PHE A 82 7.46 3.66 1.09
C PHE A 82 8.20 2.37 1.38
N ARG A 83 8.09 1.87 2.61
CA ARG A 83 8.64 0.56 3.01
C ARG A 83 7.50 -0.38 3.37
N LYS A 84 7.50 -1.56 2.78
CA LYS A 84 6.68 -2.71 3.21
C LYS A 84 7.56 -3.68 3.95
N LYS A 85 7.17 -4.05 5.17
CA LYS A 85 7.77 -5.14 5.93
C LYS A 85 6.72 -6.25 6.05
N SER A 86 6.95 -7.36 5.35
CA SER A 86 6.15 -8.59 5.46
C SER A 86 7.05 -9.75 5.91
N LEU A 87 6.44 -10.86 6.29
CA LEU A 87 7.12 -12.14 6.54
C LEU A 87 7.86 -12.64 5.28
N LEU A 88 7.27 -12.45 4.10
CA LEU A 88 7.80 -12.89 2.80
C LEU A 88 8.83 -11.94 2.17
N GLY A 89 9.17 -10.84 2.84
CA GLY A 89 10.22 -9.95 2.38
C GLY A 89 9.98 -8.47 2.64
N ARG A 90 10.94 -7.66 2.22
CA ARG A 90 10.92 -6.20 2.34
C ARG A 90 10.84 -5.59 0.95
N ALA A 91 9.88 -4.68 0.74
CA ALA A 91 9.82 -3.89 -0.48
C ALA A 91 10.08 -2.42 -0.13
N LYS A 92 10.89 -1.74 -0.94
CA LYS A 92 11.20 -0.31 -0.80
C LYS A 92 10.86 0.38 -2.11
N HIS A 93 10.10 1.46 -2.03
CA HIS A 93 9.84 2.34 -3.16
C HIS A 93 10.21 3.75 -2.78
N GLU A 94 11.04 4.39 -3.58
CA GLU A 94 11.45 5.78 -3.40
C GLU A 94 10.89 6.59 -4.55
N VAL A 95 10.20 7.69 -4.23
CA VAL A 95 9.63 8.61 -5.20
C VAL A 95 10.21 10.01 -4.94
N PRO A 96 11.03 10.55 -5.84
CA PRO A 96 11.51 11.93 -5.74
C PRO A 96 10.37 12.94 -5.85
N TYR A 97 10.41 14.04 -5.08
CA TYR A 97 9.32 15.02 -5.05
C TYR A 97 9.06 15.69 -6.41
N HIS A 98 10.09 15.94 -7.21
CA HIS A 98 9.96 16.57 -8.54
C HIS A 98 9.14 15.74 -9.55
N ASN A 99 9.08 14.42 -9.33
CA ASN A 99 8.36 13.47 -10.16
C ASN A 99 6.88 13.31 -9.75
N ILE A 100 6.49 13.90 -8.62
CA ILE A 100 5.12 13.80 -8.11
C ILE A 100 4.23 14.75 -8.90
N LEU A 101 3.23 14.17 -9.58
CA LEU A 101 2.18 14.90 -10.28
C LEU A 101 1.14 15.39 -9.28
N GLY A 102 0.77 14.54 -8.31
CA GLY A 102 -0.13 14.97 -7.25
C GLY A 102 -0.59 13.86 -6.33
N ILE A 103 -1.18 14.28 -5.21
CA ILE A 103 -1.76 13.41 -4.19
C ILE A 103 -3.24 13.72 -4.06
N TYR A 104 -4.08 12.71 -4.31
CA TYR A 104 -5.53 12.83 -4.26
C TYR A 104 -6.16 11.72 -3.43
N ARG A 105 -7.38 11.96 -2.95
CA ARG A 105 -8.15 10.96 -2.19
C ARG A 105 -8.64 9.87 -3.13
N TYR A 106 -8.41 8.60 -2.78
CA TYR A 106 -8.90 7.49 -3.58
C TYR A 106 -10.43 7.46 -3.58
N HIS A 107 -11.02 7.42 -4.78
CA HIS A 107 -12.43 7.13 -4.98
C HIS A 107 -12.55 5.93 -5.94
N PRO A 108 -13.31 4.89 -5.58
CA PRO A 108 -13.53 3.76 -6.48
C PRO A 108 -14.44 4.19 -7.62
N GLN A 109 -13.85 4.59 -8.76
CA GLN A 109 -14.56 4.93 -9.98
C GLN A 109 -14.42 3.78 -11.00
N LEU A 110 -15.52 3.45 -11.70
CA LEU A 110 -15.60 2.38 -12.69
C LEU A 110 -14.79 2.68 -13.97
N LEU A 111 -14.63 3.97 -14.30
CA LEU A 111 -13.84 4.45 -15.43
C LEU A 111 -12.82 5.45 -14.89
N GLY A 112 -11.59 4.99 -14.68
CA GLY A 112 -10.50 5.90 -14.37
C GLY A 112 -10.16 6.74 -15.61
N VAL A 113 -10.16 8.06 -15.47
CA VAL A 113 -9.75 8.99 -16.55
C VAL A 113 -8.26 8.81 -16.92
N ILE A 114 -7.50 8.12 -16.05
CA ILE A 114 -6.05 7.94 -16.17
C ILE A 114 -5.69 6.47 -16.39
N LYS A 115 -5.04 6.15 -17.52
CA LYS A 115 -4.36 4.87 -17.73
C LYS A 115 -3.02 4.86 -16.99
N PHE A 116 -2.99 4.38 -15.76
CA PHE A 116 -1.75 4.11 -15.04
C PHE A 116 -1.14 2.78 -15.49
N ARG A 117 0.11 2.78 -15.97
CA ARG A 117 0.76 1.54 -16.43
C ARG A 117 1.08 0.60 -15.28
N ARG A 118 1.51 1.13 -14.13
CA ARG A 118 1.80 0.33 -12.92
C ARG A 118 1.11 0.91 -11.69
N THR A 119 0.61 0.02 -10.85
CA THR A 119 -0.12 0.33 -9.62
C THR A 119 0.51 -0.41 -8.44
N TYR A 120 1.00 0.32 -7.45
CA TYR A 120 1.55 -0.25 -6.22
C TYR A 120 0.58 -0.06 -5.06
N ARG A 121 0.27 -1.14 -4.35
CA ARG A 121 -0.55 -1.12 -3.13
C ARG A 121 0.36 -1.15 -1.92
N MET A 122 0.59 0.02 -1.33
CA MET A 122 1.41 0.24 -0.12
C MET A 122 0.53 0.66 1.06
N ASN A 123 -0.61 0.01 1.18
CA ASN A 123 -1.58 0.25 2.24
C ASN A 123 -1.92 -1.06 2.97
N SER A 124 -1.97 -1.01 4.29
CA SER A 124 -2.47 -2.15 5.06
C SER A 124 -3.99 -2.29 4.88
N SER A 125 -4.45 -3.53 4.69
CA SER A 125 -5.88 -3.85 4.73
C SER A 125 -6.48 -3.69 6.13
N LEU A 126 -5.64 -3.68 7.18
CA LEU A 126 -6.06 -3.64 8.58
C LEU A 126 -6.07 -2.23 9.18
N ASP A 127 -5.60 -1.27 8.40
CA ASP A 127 -5.70 0.14 8.71
C ASP A 127 -7.08 0.63 8.23
N ASN A 128 -7.81 1.42 9.03
CA ASN A 128 -9.13 1.93 8.64
C ASN A 128 -9.07 3.37 8.09
N ARG A 129 -7.89 3.96 7.97
CA ARG A 129 -7.72 5.34 7.47
C ARG A 129 -8.03 5.43 5.97
N ILE A 130 -8.33 6.67 5.55
CA ILE A 130 -8.58 7.02 4.15
C ILE A 130 -7.36 6.65 3.30
N VAL A 131 -7.62 6.03 2.14
CA VAL A 131 -6.58 5.73 1.16
C VAL A 131 -6.32 6.96 0.28
N TRP A 132 -5.05 7.31 0.18
CA TRP A 132 -4.55 8.35 -0.71
C TRP A 132 -3.85 7.71 -1.90
N VAL A 133 -3.90 8.40 -3.03
CA VAL A 133 -3.23 8.02 -4.28
C VAL A 133 -2.14 9.04 -4.55
N LEU A 134 -0.90 8.56 -4.62
CA LEU A 134 0.22 9.34 -5.14
C LEU A 134 0.39 9.01 -6.61
N ALA A 135 0.17 9.97 -7.49
CA ALA A 135 0.49 9.87 -8.91
C ALA A 135 1.89 10.46 -9.15
N TYR A 136 2.75 9.70 -9.82
CA TYR A 136 4.09 10.14 -10.17
C TYR A 136 4.51 9.62 -11.53
N GLU A 137 5.38 10.38 -12.18
CA GLU A 137 5.98 10.05 -13.46
C GLU A 137 7.36 9.44 -13.23
N THR A 138 7.73 8.44 -14.02
CA THR A 138 9.08 7.88 -13.98
C THR A 138 9.49 7.35 -15.34
N MET A 139 10.78 7.26 -15.59
CA MET A 139 11.27 6.65 -16.82
C MET A 139 11.01 5.14 -16.80
N GLY A 140 10.37 4.66 -17.86
CA GLY A 140 10.14 3.25 -18.14
C GLY A 140 11.37 2.53 -18.67
N ASP A 141 11.28 1.21 -18.77
CA ASP A 141 12.37 0.32 -19.20
C ASP A 141 12.86 0.60 -20.64
N LYS A 142 12.07 1.34 -21.44
CA LYS A 142 12.39 1.74 -22.82
C LYS A 142 12.64 3.25 -22.99
N GLY A 143 12.90 3.98 -21.91
CA GLY A 143 13.07 5.44 -21.94
C GLY A 143 11.78 6.24 -22.19
N LYS A 144 10.63 5.56 -22.32
CA LYS A 144 9.31 6.20 -22.36
C LYS A 144 8.91 6.65 -20.96
N LYS A 145 8.31 7.84 -20.85
CA LYS A 145 7.70 8.33 -19.61
C LYS A 145 6.51 7.44 -19.24
N GLU A 146 6.53 6.92 -18.01
CA GLU A 146 5.51 6.02 -17.51
C GLU A 146 4.89 6.53 -16.22
N ASN A 147 3.57 6.50 -16.19
CA ASN A 147 2.82 6.98 -15.05
C ASN A 147 2.50 5.84 -14.12
N ARG A 148 2.86 6.06 -12.86
CA ARG A 148 2.70 5.09 -11.80
C ARG A 148 1.89 5.71 -10.68
N ARG A 149 1.17 4.86 -9.98
CA ARG A 149 0.44 5.27 -8.78
C ARG A 149 0.78 4.40 -7.59
N ILE A 150 0.81 5.02 -6.41
CA ILE A 150 0.96 4.33 -5.13
C ILE A 150 -0.28 4.61 -4.30
N PHE A 151 -0.95 3.54 -3.87
CA PHE A 151 -1.97 3.62 -2.84
C PHE A 151 -1.31 3.53 -1.48
N PHE A 152 -1.52 4.53 -0.64
CA PHE A 152 -0.96 4.57 0.70
C PHE A 152 -1.97 5.14 1.69
N LYS A 153 -1.70 4.97 2.98
CA LYS A 153 -2.45 5.61 4.06
C LYS A 153 -1.47 6.48 4.81
N ALA A 154 -1.87 7.72 5.06
CA ALA A 154 -1.08 8.70 5.76
C ALA A 154 -1.94 9.41 6.80
N SER A 155 -1.31 9.76 7.92
CA SER A 155 -1.85 10.63 8.95
C SER A 155 -1.90 12.09 8.46
N GLU A 156 -2.78 12.89 9.06
CA GLU A 156 -2.89 14.34 8.76
C GLU A 156 -1.56 15.09 8.94
N PRO A 157 -0.71 14.82 9.95
CA PRO A 157 0.62 15.43 10.06
C PRO A 157 1.53 15.16 8.85
N ILE A 158 1.54 13.94 8.30
CA ILE A 158 2.27 13.66 7.07
C ILE A 158 1.71 14.46 5.90
N LEU A 159 0.39 14.53 5.78
CA LEU A 159 -0.24 15.25 4.68
C LEU A 159 0.02 16.76 4.76
N ALA A 160 0.05 17.32 5.97
CA ALA A 160 0.38 18.72 6.20
C ALA A 160 1.85 19.00 5.83
N ALA A 161 2.77 18.15 6.26
CA ALA A 161 4.19 18.28 5.94
C ALA A 161 4.48 18.07 4.43
N LEU A 162 3.73 17.19 3.77
CA LEU A 162 3.76 17.04 2.31
C LEU A 162 3.23 18.29 1.60
N ALA A 163 2.15 18.91 2.11
CA ALA A 163 1.58 20.13 1.53
C ALA A 163 2.52 21.33 1.66
N GLU A 164 3.34 21.37 2.72
CA GLU A 164 4.39 22.38 2.91
C GLU A 164 5.51 22.24 1.87
N LYS A 165 5.96 21.01 1.60
CA LYS A 165 7.01 20.75 0.59
C LYS A 165 6.52 20.82 -0.85
N LEU A 166 5.27 20.43 -1.10
CA LEU A 166 4.62 20.43 -2.39
C LEU A 166 3.35 21.30 -2.32
N PRO A 167 3.52 22.64 -2.27
CA PRO A 167 2.38 23.53 -2.33
C PRO A 167 1.59 23.22 -3.61
N THR A 168 0.26 23.28 -3.50
CA THR A 168 -0.73 23.01 -4.56
C THR A 168 -0.78 21.61 -5.20
N ARG A 169 0.00 20.62 -4.74
CA ARG A 169 -0.07 19.23 -5.26
C ARG A 169 -0.67 18.20 -4.30
N VAL A 170 -1.05 18.62 -3.10
CA VAL A 170 -1.54 17.73 -2.02
C VAL A 170 -3.01 18.01 -1.73
N LYS A 171 -3.82 16.94 -1.62
CA LYS A 171 -5.28 16.98 -1.49
C LYS A 171 -6.01 17.59 -2.71
N ILE A 172 -5.43 17.45 -3.90
CA ILE A 172 -6.04 17.93 -5.15
C ILE A 172 -7.04 16.92 -5.72
N SER A 173 -7.89 17.37 -6.65
CA SER A 173 -8.82 16.48 -7.35
C SER A 173 -8.08 15.61 -8.37
N GLU A 174 -8.62 14.42 -8.66
CA GLU A 174 -8.05 13.54 -9.68
C GLU A 174 -7.95 14.24 -11.05
N GLN A 175 -8.93 15.08 -11.38
CA GLN A 175 -8.97 15.86 -12.62
C GLN A 175 -7.82 16.87 -12.74
N GLN A 176 -7.45 17.52 -11.63
CA GLN A 176 -6.32 18.45 -11.61
C GLN A 176 -4.99 17.72 -11.86
N VAL A 177 -4.83 16.53 -11.27
CA VAL A 177 -3.67 15.66 -11.54
C VAL A 177 -3.62 15.27 -13.02
N VAL A 178 -4.77 14.95 -13.64
CA VAL A 178 -4.84 14.63 -15.08
C VAL A 178 -4.41 15.82 -15.92
N MET A 179 -4.90 17.02 -15.61
CA MET A 179 -4.55 18.21 -16.39
C MET A 179 -3.06 18.52 -16.29
N GLU A 180 -2.48 18.44 -15.09
CA GLU A 180 -1.05 18.65 -14.92
C GLU A 180 -0.23 17.60 -15.68
N ALA A 181 -0.70 16.36 -15.69
CA ALA A 181 -0.07 15.29 -16.42
C ALA A 181 -0.14 15.47 -17.95
N LEU A 182 -1.29 15.92 -18.48
CA LEU A 182 -1.48 16.27 -19.89
C LEU A 182 -0.64 17.48 -20.31
N GLN A 183 -0.46 18.47 -19.42
CA GLN A 183 0.39 19.63 -19.67
C GLN A 183 1.87 19.23 -19.78
N ARG A 184 2.32 18.26 -18.97
CA ARG A 184 3.69 17.73 -19.04
C ARG A 184 3.92 16.79 -20.22
N ASP A 185 2.90 16.07 -20.66
CA ASP A 185 2.96 15.17 -21.81
C ASP A 185 1.66 15.27 -22.64
N PRO A 186 1.65 16.04 -23.73
CA PRO A 186 0.48 16.17 -24.61
C PRO A 186 0.06 14.86 -25.31
N ASN A 187 0.91 13.84 -25.33
CA ASN A 187 0.62 12.52 -25.91
C ASN A 187 0.06 11.52 -24.88
N TRP A 188 -0.26 11.99 -23.69
CA TRP A 188 -0.83 11.19 -22.62
C TRP A 188 -2.08 10.40 -23.04
N GLY A 189 -2.04 9.08 -22.85
CA GLY A 189 -3.18 8.19 -23.10
C GLY A 189 -3.37 7.78 -24.57
N LYS A 190 -2.56 8.29 -25.50
CA LYS A 190 -2.52 7.86 -26.91
C LYS A 190 -1.61 6.65 -27.10
N GLU A 191 -1.89 5.57 -26.37
CA GLU A 191 -1.46 4.19 -26.69
C GLU A 191 -2.60 3.21 -26.39
#